data_AF-A0A9Q4NYB6-F1
#
_entry.id   AF-A0A9Q4NYB6-F1
#
_cell.length_a   1.000
_cell.length_b   1.000
_cell.length_c   1.000
_cell.angle_alpha   90.00
_cell.angle_beta   90.00
_cell.angle_gamma   90.00
#
_symmetry.space_group_name_H-M   'P 1'
#
loop_
_entity.id
_entity.type
_entity.pdbx_description
1 polymer ?
#
loop_
_entity_poly.entity_id
_entity_poly.type
_entity_poly.pdbx_seq_one_letter_code
_entity_poly.pdbx_strand_id
1 'polypeptide(L)'
;MDKSKVNFSKPMLIQSVAFKEVFLRMDGKGISTACGAGAGKVNCQRSMAPTGAFKVQKQTDGTFTIESSKYPGVFLRMDGNGIHAFAGSGSGRVNCQFGASAWERFKLHEQSDGSYTIESAAFPNVFLRMDGNNPSRKEEDFGTVNCQYGAGAYEKFYLQNMPEIKNVKDMFNKITK
;
A
#
# COMPACT_ATOMS: atom_id res chain seq x y z
N MET A 1 -14.10 15.58 -7.41
CA MET A 1 -13.70 15.22 -6.03
C MET A 1 -13.03 16.44 -5.44
N ASP A 2 -13.49 16.87 -4.28
CA ASP A 2 -12.88 17.96 -3.53
C ASP A 2 -11.40 17.64 -3.26
N LYS A 3 -10.50 18.60 -3.52
CA LYS A 3 -9.05 18.48 -3.28
C LYS A 3 -8.74 18.64 -1.79
N SER A 4 -9.55 18.05 -0.92
CA SER A 4 -9.27 18.05 0.51
C SER A 4 -7.91 17.37 0.70
N LYS A 5 -6.94 18.11 1.24
CA LYS A 5 -5.60 17.58 1.52
C LYS A 5 -5.72 16.29 2.33
N VAL A 6 -4.93 15.29 1.93
CA VAL A 6 -4.77 14.04 2.67
C VAL A 6 -4.54 14.34 4.16
N ASN A 7 -5.40 13.78 5.02
CA ASN A 7 -5.21 13.87 6.46
C ASN A 7 -4.49 12.64 6.99
N PHE A 8 -3.17 12.74 7.18
CA PHE A 8 -2.33 11.65 7.70
C PHE A 8 -2.65 11.23 9.16
N SER A 9 -3.51 11.97 9.89
CA SER A 9 -3.95 11.55 11.23
C SER A 9 -5.06 10.51 11.20
N LYS A 10 -5.67 10.25 10.04
CA LYS A 10 -6.75 9.26 9.87
C LYS A 10 -6.25 8.06 9.05
N PRO A 11 -6.78 6.84 9.29
CA PRO A 11 -6.52 5.70 8.43
C PRO A 11 -6.86 5.99 6.97
N MET A 12 -6.15 5.33 6.06
CA MET A 12 -6.17 5.62 4.63
C MET A 12 -6.29 4.36 3.80
N LEU A 13 -6.91 4.47 2.64
CA LEU A 13 -6.78 3.54 1.53
C LEU A 13 -5.70 4.03 0.56
N ILE A 14 -4.98 3.08 -0.02
CA ILE A 14 -4.04 3.32 -1.12
C ILE A 14 -4.66 2.70 -2.36
N GLN A 15 -5.21 3.52 -3.25
CA GLN A 15 -5.89 3.06 -4.47
C GLN A 15 -4.99 3.23 -5.68
N SER A 16 -4.92 2.23 -6.55
CA SER A 16 -4.28 2.36 -7.86
C SER A 16 -4.94 3.44 -8.72
N VAL A 17 -4.12 4.26 -9.39
CA VAL A 17 -4.59 5.15 -10.45
C VAL A 17 -4.90 4.37 -11.73
N ALA A 18 -4.05 3.41 -12.11
CA ALA A 18 -4.22 2.62 -13.32
C ALA A 18 -5.43 1.67 -13.27
N PHE A 19 -5.76 1.16 -12.09
CA PHE A 19 -6.81 0.17 -11.90
C PHE A 19 -7.90 0.71 -10.97
N LYS A 20 -9.04 1.08 -11.56
CA LYS A 20 -10.20 1.58 -10.81
C LYS A 20 -10.66 0.55 -9.78
N GLU A 21 -10.96 1.00 -8.55
CA GLU A 21 -11.45 0.16 -7.45
C GLU A 21 -10.48 -0.97 -7.06
N VAL A 22 -9.18 -0.78 -7.29
CA VAL A 22 -8.12 -1.68 -6.85
C VAL A 22 -7.30 -0.99 -5.77
N PHE A 23 -7.25 -1.60 -4.59
CA PHE A 23 -6.61 -1.06 -3.39
C PHE A 23 -5.47 -1.97 -2.92
N LEU A 24 -4.47 -1.40 -2.23
CA LEU A 24 -3.45 -2.17 -1.55
C LEU A 24 -4.06 -3.01 -0.42
N ARG A 25 -3.65 -4.27 -0.29
CA ARG A 25 -4.05 -5.19 0.78
C ARG A 25 -2.81 -5.68 1.53
N MET A 26 -2.86 -5.67 2.86
CA MET A 26 -1.88 -6.34 3.72
C MET A 26 -2.58 -7.41 4.58
N ASP A 27 -2.01 -8.62 4.56
CA ASP A 27 -2.38 -9.69 5.48
C ASP A 27 -1.20 -10.06 6.39
N GLY A 28 -1.27 -9.53 7.61
CA GLY A 28 -0.26 -9.71 8.65
C GLY A 28 -0.69 -10.65 9.77
N LYS A 29 -1.69 -11.50 9.55
CA LYS A 29 -2.25 -12.36 10.60
C LYS A 29 -1.15 -13.22 11.25
N GLY A 30 -1.05 -13.14 12.57
CA GLY A 30 -0.09 -13.94 13.36
C GLY A 30 1.34 -13.41 13.40
N ILE A 31 1.62 -12.28 12.74
CA ILE A 31 2.96 -11.66 12.76
C ILE A 31 3.13 -10.84 14.03
N SER A 32 4.04 -11.26 14.90
CA SER A 32 4.36 -10.58 16.17
C SER A 32 5.85 -10.31 16.38
N THR A 33 6.70 -10.77 15.46
CA THR A 33 8.16 -10.60 15.51
C THR A 33 8.70 -10.30 14.12
N ALA A 34 9.82 -9.58 14.07
CA ALA A 34 10.46 -9.23 12.81
C ALA A 34 11.00 -10.49 12.11
N CYS A 35 10.93 -10.50 10.79
CA CYS A 35 11.44 -11.58 9.95
C CYS A 35 12.21 -10.96 8.80
N GLY A 36 13.52 -11.23 8.67
CA GLY A 36 14.38 -10.55 7.68
C GLY A 36 13.91 -10.68 6.23
N ALA A 37 13.22 -11.77 5.88
CA ALA A 37 12.64 -12.00 4.55
C ALA A 37 11.24 -11.36 4.37
N GLY A 38 10.67 -10.77 5.42
CA GLY A 38 9.25 -10.46 5.57
C GLY A 38 8.40 -11.70 5.89
N ALA A 39 7.21 -11.49 6.47
CA ALA A 39 6.40 -12.58 7.03
C ALA A 39 4.98 -12.66 6.46
N GLY A 40 4.38 -11.55 6.03
CA GLY A 40 3.00 -11.52 5.56
C GLY A 40 2.84 -11.36 4.06
N LYS A 41 1.58 -11.38 3.61
CA LYS A 41 1.23 -11.25 2.19
C LYS A 41 0.77 -9.83 1.89
N VAL A 42 1.26 -9.29 0.78
CA VAL A 42 0.78 -8.03 0.21
C VAL A 42 0.36 -8.28 -1.22
N ASN A 43 -0.85 -7.87 -1.55
CA ASN A 43 -1.46 -8.01 -2.86
C ASN A 43 -2.50 -6.89 -3.03
N CYS A 44 -3.35 -7.00 -4.04
CA CYS A 44 -4.45 -6.05 -4.22
C CYS A 44 -5.74 -6.56 -3.55
N GLN A 45 -6.70 -5.67 -3.37
CA GLN A 45 -8.09 -6.00 -3.06
C GLN A 45 -9.05 -5.12 -3.85
N ARG A 46 -10.31 -5.56 -4.01
CA ARG A 46 -11.38 -4.72 -4.60
C ARG A 46 -12.30 -4.11 -3.55
N SER A 47 -12.44 -4.77 -2.41
CA SER A 47 -13.22 -4.26 -1.29
C SER A 47 -12.49 -3.13 -0.54
N MET A 48 -13.25 -2.32 0.21
CA MET A 48 -12.71 -1.39 1.21
C MET A 48 -12.51 -2.07 2.58
N ALA A 49 -12.17 -3.37 2.58
CA ALA A 49 -12.03 -4.15 3.80
C ALA A 49 -10.87 -3.62 4.68
N PRO A 50 -10.91 -3.82 6.02
CA PRO A 50 -9.88 -3.31 6.94
C PRO A 50 -8.44 -3.76 6.64
N THR A 51 -8.25 -4.84 5.86
CA THR A 51 -6.94 -5.28 5.36
C THR A 51 -6.29 -4.30 4.38
N GLY A 52 -7.04 -3.35 3.84
CA GLY A 52 -6.56 -2.27 2.98
C GLY A 52 -6.52 -0.90 3.65
N ALA A 53 -6.76 -0.83 4.97
CA ALA A 53 -6.71 0.41 5.73
C ALA A 53 -5.34 0.58 6.42
N PHE A 54 -4.68 1.72 6.21
CA PHE A 54 -3.32 1.97 6.66
C PHE A 54 -3.20 3.25 7.48
N LYS A 55 -2.36 3.23 8.51
CA LYS A 55 -1.84 4.45 9.13
C LYS A 55 -0.57 4.83 8.39
N VAL A 56 -0.57 5.99 7.76
CA VAL A 56 0.60 6.50 7.02
C VAL A 56 1.24 7.60 7.86
N GLN A 57 2.41 7.32 8.45
CA GLN A 57 2.99 8.17 9.49
C GLN A 57 4.35 8.71 9.06
N LYS A 58 4.48 10.04 9.05
CA LYS A 58 5.75 10.72 8.85
C LYS A 58 6.68 10.49 10.05
N GLN A 59 7.94 10.26 9.76
CA GLN A 59 9.00 9.95 10.70
C GLN A 59 9.91 11.17 10.89
N THR A 60 10.75 11.15 11.92
CA THR A 60 11.66 12.27 12.25
C THR A 60 12.66 12.58 11.14
N ASP A 61 13.09 11.57 10.39
CA ASP A 61 13.97 11.66 9.22
C ASP A 61 13.26 12.13 7.93
N GLY A 62 11.96 12.42 8.01
CA GLY A 62 11.14 12.86 6.89
C GLY A 62 10.57 11.75 6.01
N THR A 63 10.97 10.49 6.23
CA THR A 63 10.36 9.32 5.57
C THR A 63 8.99 9.01 6.16
N PHE A 64 8.27 8.07 5.55
CA PHE A 64 6.97 7.59 6.00
C PHE A 64 7.02 6.09 6.28
N THR A 65 6.26 5.64 7.26
CA THR A 65 5.89 4.23 7.44
C THR A 65 4.43 4.04 7.02
N ILE A 66 4.10 2.83 6.57
CA ILE A 66 2.74 2.42 6.20
C ILE A 66 2.38 1.21 7.06
N GLU A 67 1.66 1.45 8.15
CA GLU A 67 1.25 0.43 9.12
C GLU A 67 -0.15 -0.09 8.78
N SER A 68 -0.38 -1.40 8.92
CA SER A 68 -1.73 -1.96 8.85
C SER A 68 -2.58 -1.47 10.02
N SER A 69 -3.77 -0.95 9.73
CA SER A 69 -4.75 -0.61 10.77
C SER A 69 -5.35 -1.86 11.41
N LYS A 70 -5.43 -2.98 10.67
CA LYS A 70 -5.99 -4.25 11.15
C LYS A 70 -4.99 -5.06 11.97
N TYR A 71 -3.70 -4.99 11.64
CA TYR A 71 -2.63 -5.72 12.31
C TYR A 71 -1.60 -4.72 12.85
N PRO A 72 -1.83 -4.12 14.04
CA PRO A 72 -0.92 -3.13 14.61
C PRO A 72 0.51 -3.66 14.76
N GLY A 73 1.48 -2.79 14.50
CA GLY A 73 2.90 -3.13 14.46
C GLY A 73 3.35 -3.87 13.20
N VAL A 74 2.44 -4.19 12.27
CA VAL A 74 2.78 -4.80 10.97
C VAL A 74 2.84 -3.73 9.88
N PHE A 75 3.99 -3.60 9.23
CA PHE A 75 4.30 -2.55 8.27
C PHE A 75 4.52 -3.10 6.86
N LEU A 76 4.19 -2.28 5.85
CA LEU A 76 4.55 -2.55 4.46
C LEU A 76 6.08 -2.57 4.33
N ARG A 77 6.61 -3.61 3.69
CA ARG A 77 8.03 -3.81 3.48
C ARG A 77 8.32 -3.96 2.00
N MET A 78 9.34 -3.26 1.51
CA MET A 78 9.75 -3.28 0.12
C MET A 78 11.23 -3.64 -0.01
N ASP A 79 11.47 -4.80 -0.63
CA ASP A 79 12.81 -5.31 -0.93
C ASP A 79 13.08 -5.11 -2.43
N GLY A 80 13.87 -4.08 -2.71
CA GLY A 80 14.29 -3.67 -4.04
C GLY A 80 15.71 -4.10 -4.40
N ASN A 81 16.29 -5.05 -3.67
CA ASN A 81 17.69 -5.42 -3.85
C ASN A 81 17.95 -5.92 -5.28
N GLY A 82 19.00 -5.40 -5.93
CA GLY A 82 19.38 -5.75 -7.31
C GLY A 82 18.52 -5.12 -8.42
N ILE A 83 17.59 -4.21 -8.09
CA ILE A 83 16.74 -3.54 -9.08
C ILE A 83 17.43 -2.27 -9.57
N HIS A 84 17.80 -2.26 -10.85
CA HIS A 84 18.49 -1.13 -11.48
C HIS A 84 17.89 -0.69 -12.81
N ALA A 85 16.83 -1.36 -13.28
CA ALA A 85 16.22 -1.09 -14.57
C ALA A 85 14.74 -1.44 -14.60
N PHE A 86 14.04 -0.87 -15.59
CA PHE A 86 12.63 -1.12 -15.79
C PHE A 86 12.35 -2.61 -16.10
N ALA A 87 11.29 -3.18 -15.53
CA ALA A 87 10.80 -4.52 -15.84
C ALA A 87 9.27 -4.49 -16.00
N GLY A 88 8.75 -4.96 -17.14
CA GLY A 88 7.31 -4.82 -17.46
C GLY A 88 6.36 -5.40 -16.40
N SER A 89 6.77 -6.46 -15.72
CA SER A 89 6.00 -7.14 -14.68
C SER A 89 6.25 -6.65 -13.26
N GLY A 90 7.13 -5.67 -13.03
CA GLY A 90 7.77 -5.46 -11.73
C GLY A 90 8.89 -6.47 -11.48
N SER A 91 9.80 -6.16 -10.55
CA SER A 91 11.00 -6.97 -10.30
C SER A 91 11.27 -7.29 -8.84
N GLY A 92 10.86 -6.44 -7.90
CA GLY A 92 11.15 -6.66 -6.48
C GLY A 92 10.03 -7.31 -5.68
N ARG A 93 10.28 -7.48 -4.40
CA ARG A 93 9.35 -8.13 -3.48
C ARG A 93 8.74 -7.12 -2.54
N VAL A 94 7.42 -7.11 -2.49
CA VAL A 94 6.66 -6.36 -1.48
C VAL A 94 5.91 -7.36 -0.61
N ASN A 95 6.06 -7.19 0.69
CA ASN A 95 5.39 -7.99 1.71
C ASN A 95 5.15 -7.12 2.95
N CYS A 96 4.88 -7.76 4.10
CA CYS A 96 4.80 -7.03 5.36
C CYS A 96 5.49 -7.78 6.50
N GLN A 97 5.86 -7.05 7.54
CA GLN A 97 6.55 -7.61 8.71
C GLN A 97 6.24 -6.84 10.00
N PHE A 98 6.58 -7.43 11.16
CA PHE A 98 6.54 -6.73 12.43
C PHE A 98 7.69 -5.74 12.57
N GLY A 99 7.39 -4.52 13.02
CA GLY A 99 8.37 -3.46 13.19
C GLY A 99 8.76 -2.80 11.86
N ALA A 100 9.23 -1.56 11.97
CA ALA A 100 9.69 -0.77 10.83
C ALA A 100 11.16 -0.42 11.01
N SER A 101 11.96 -0.78 10.01
CA SER A 101 13.35 -0.37 9.84
C SER A 101 13.54 0.09 8.38
N ALA A 102 14.75 0.02 7.84
CA ALA A 102 15.11 0.60 6.55
C ALA A 102 14.16 0.24 5.40
N TRP A 103 13.67 -1.00 5.32
CA TRP A 103 12.87 -1.50 4.18
C TRP A 103 11.36 -1.20 4.31
N GLU A 104 10.95 -0.66 5.45
CA GLU A 104 9.58 -0.18 5.74
C GLU A 104 9.49 1.35 5.73
N ARG A 105 10.56 2.03 5.29
CA ARG A 105 10.63 3.48 5.11
C ARG A 105 10.39 3.86 3.65
N PHE A 106 9.54 4.86 3.45
CA PHE A 106 9.15 5.33 2.13
C PHE A 106 9.26 6.84 1.98
N LYS A 107 9.45 7.31 0.75
CA LYS A 107 9.24 8.70 0.36
C LYS A 107 7.94 8.79 -0.43
N LEU A 108 7.09 9.74 -0.07
CA LEU A 108 5.85 10.01 -0.79
C LEU A 108 6.04 11.24 -1.67
N HIS A 109 5.85 11.08 -2.98
CA HIS A 109 5.98 12.18 -3.93
C HIS A 109 4.61 12.51 -4.52
N GLU A 110 4.04 13.64 -4.13
CA GLU A 110 2.81 14.15 -4.73
C GLU A 110 3.06 14.57 -6.18
N GLN A 111 2.16 14.19 -7.07
CA GLN A 111 2.19 14.47 -8.49
C GLN A 111 1.23 15.63 -8.81
N SER A 112 1.37 16.25 -9.99
CA SER A 112 0.53 17.39 -10.41
C SER A 112 -0.96 17.04 -10.55
N ASP A 113 -1.29 15.76 -10.77
CA ASP A 113 -2.65 15.22 -10.83
C ASP A 113 -3.22 14.87 -9.42
N GLY A 114 -2.47 15.10 -8.35
CA GLY A 114 -2.84 14.78 -6.97
C GLY A 114 -2.66 13.31 -6.60
N SER A 115 -2.15 12.47 -7.51
CA SER A 115 -1.67 11.13 -7.18
C SER A 115 -0.33 11.19 -6.45
N TYR A 116 0.08 10.07 -5.88
CA TYR A 116 1.34 9.89 -5.19
C TYR A 116 2.11 8.73 -5.82
N THR A 117 3.43 8.85 -5.90
CA THR A 117 4.30 7.68 -5.99
C THR A 117 4.86 7.37 -4.61
N ILE A 118 5.12 6.08 -4.35
CA ILE A 118 5.63 5.58 -3.06
C ILE A 118 6.99 4.94 -3.33
N GLU A 119 8.06 5.68 -3.08
CA GLU A 119 9.45 5.24 -3.31
C GLU A 119 10.03 4.59 -2.05
N SER A 120 10.87 3.56 -2.20
CA SER A 120 11.67 3.05 -1.09
C SER A 120 12.68 4.11 -0.64
N ALA A 121 12.81 4.31 0.67
CA ALA A 121 13.93 5.08 1.19
C ALA A 121 15.26 4.31 1.14
N ALA A 122 15.22 2.97 1.19
CA ALA A 122 16.40 2.09 1.16
C ALA A 122 16.91 1.78 -0.26
N PHE A 123 16.01 1.76 -1.24
CA PHE A 123 16.32 1.44 -2.64
C PHE A 123 15.89 2.61 -3.54
N PRO A 124 16.76 3.60 -3.81
CA PRO A 124 16.42 4.78 -4.59
C PRO A 124 15.90 4.43 -5.99
N ASN A 125 14.93 5.21 -6.48
CA ASN A 125 14.21 4.99 -7.74
C ASN A 125 13.41 3.67 -7.82
N VAL A 126 13.24 2.95 -6.70
CA VAL A 126 12.38 1.76 -6.65
C VAL A 126 11.05 2.13 -6.00
N PHE A 127 9.95 1.93 -6.72
CA PHE A 127 8.62 2.37 -6.35
C PHE A 127 7.68 1.18 -6.13
N LEU A 128 6.73 1.32 -5.20
CA LEU A 128 5.61 0.39 -5.04
C LEU A 128 4.83 0.32 -6.35
N ARG A 129 4.49 -0.89 -6.78
CA ARG A 129 3.73 -1.18 -8.00
C ARG A 129 2.52 -2.04 -7.68
N MET A 130 1.36 -1.65 -8.20
CA MET A 130 0.12 -2.45 -8.12
C MET A 130 -0.36 -2.82 -9.52
N ASP A 131 -0.54 -4.12 -9.76
CA ASP A 131 -1.10 -4.67 -10.99
C ASP A 131 -2.44 -5.36 -10.71
N GLY A 132 -3.52 -4.74 -11.17
CA GLY A 132 -4.90 -5.20 -10.95
C GLY A 132 -5.41 -6.18 -12.01
N ASN A 133 -4.60 -6.60 -13.00
CA ASN A 133 -5.05 -7.40 -14.14
C ASN A 133 -5.28 -8.90 -13.84
N ASN A 134 -5.17 -9.34 -12.59
CA ASN A 134 -5.36 -10.74 -12.22
C ASN A 134 -6.87 -11.08 -12.11
N PRO A 135 -7.36 -12.14 -12.79
CA PRO A 135 -8.77 -12.54 -12.76
C PRO A 135 -9.21 -13.29 -11.50
N SER A 136 -8.33 -13.50 -10.51
CA SER A 136 -8.68 -14.23 -9.29
C SER A 136 -9.90 -13.63 -8.60
N ARG A 137 -10.85 -14.51 -8.25
CA ARG A 137 -12.04 -14.15 -7.47
C ARG A 137 -11.81 -14.18 -5.96
N LYS A 138 -10.66 -14.67 -5.52
CA LYS A 138 -10.26 -14.70 -4.11
C LYS A 138 -9.48 -13.45 -3.77
N GLU A 139 -9.94 -12.71 -2.77
CA GLU A 139 -9.29 -11.47 -2.29
C GLU A 139 -7.82 -11.72 -1.91
N GLU A 140 -7.50 -12.86 -1.31
CA GLU A 140 -6.14 -13.21 -0.93
C GLU A 140 -5.19 -13.43 -2.12
N ASP A 141 -5.71 -13.64 -3.32
CA ASP A 141 -4.93 -13.89 -4.55
C ASP A 141 -5.20 -12.85 -5.64
N PHE A 142 -5.93 -11.78 -5.33
CA PHE A 142 -6.28 -10.75 -6.29
C PHE A 142 -5.12 -9.75 -6.48
N GLY A 143 -4.83 -9.43 -7.74
CA GLY A 143 -3.75 -8.56 -8.17
C GLY A 143 -2.35 -8.96 -7.69
N THR A 144 -1.35 -8.26 -8.21
CA THR A 144 0.04 -8.40 -7.77
C THR A 144 0.50 -7.08 -7.19
N VAL A 145 1.21 -7.16 -6.07
CA VAL A 145 1.93 -6.02 -5.52
C VAL A 145 3.39 -6.38 -5.44
N ASN A 146 4.22 -5.57 -6.08
CA ASN A 146 5.66 -5.69 -6.12
C ASN A 146 6.27 -4.30 -6.18
N CYS A 147 7.54 -4.20 -6.56
CA CYS A 147 8.18 -2.91 -6.78
C CYS A 147 8.99 -2.88 -8.08
N GLN A 148 9.24 -1.66 -8.56
CA GLN A 148 9.75 -1.39 -9.89
C GLN A 148 10.72 -0.21 -9.89
N TYR A 149 11.82 -0.32 -10.65
CA TYR A 149 12.66 0.81 -11.03
C TYR A 149 11.90 1.80 -11.92
N GLY A 150 11.83 3.06 -11.50
CA GLY A 150 11.06 4.11 -12.15
C GLY A 150 9.56 4.01 -11.85
N ALA A 151 8.88 5.15 -11.93
CA ALA A 151 7.44 5.23 -11.73
C ALA A 151 6.71 5.50 -13.05
N GLY A 152 5.73 4.67 -13.37
CA GLY A 152 4.79 4.82 -14.47
C GLY A 152 3.36 4.81 -13.96
N ALA A 153 2.43 4.30 -14.78
CA ALA A 153 1.01 4.29 -14.43
C ALA A 153 0.68 3.38 -13.23
N TYR A 154 1.43 2.29 -13.03
CA TYR A 154 1.12 1.25 -12.04
C TYR A 154 1.71 1.57 -10.65
N GLU A 155 2.57 2.58 -10.60
CA GLU A 155 3.26 3.09 -9.40
C GLU A 155 2.63 4.39 -8.88
N LYS A 156 1.48 4.79 -9.45
CA LYS A 156 0.72 5.96 -9.03
C LYS A 156 -0.52 5.57 -8.23
N PHE A 157 -0.74 6.28 -7.13
CA PHE A 157 -1.79 5.99 -6.17
C PHE A 157 -2.58 7.22 -5.76
N TYR A 158 -3.89 7.07 -5.57
CA TYR A 158 -4.66 8.01 -4.77
C TYR A 158 -4.62 7.56 -3.31
N LEU A 159 -4.16 8.46 -2.43
CA LEU A 159 -4.26 8.29 -0.99
C LEU A 159 -5.59 8.87 -0.53
N GLN A 160 -6.48 8.02 -0.01
CA GLN A 160 -7.83 8.43 0.36
C GLN A 160 -8.03 8.19 1.85
N ASN A 161 -8.48 9.20 2.59
CA ASN A 161 -8.90 8.97 3.96
C ASN A 161 -10.06 7.98 3.99
N MET A 162 -9.98 6.99 4.89
CA MET A 162 -11.08 6.06 5.12
C MET A 162 -12.33 6.86 5.46
N PRO A 163 -13.47 6.60 4.78
CA PRO A 163 -14.70 7.29 5.10
C PRO A 163 -15.08 6.99 6.56
N GLU A 164 -15.48 8.03 7.29
CA GLU A 164 -16.02 7.86 8.63
C GLU A 164 -17.27 6.98 8.54
N ILE A 165 -17.24 5.81 9.17
CA ILE A 165 -18.42 4.96 9.30
C ILE A 165 -19.26 5.57 10.41
N LYS A 166 -20.12 6.53 10.04
CA LYS A 166 -20.90 7.29 11.02
C LYS A 166 -21.98 6.43 11.69
N ASN A 167 -22.49 5.38 11.03
CA ASN A 167 -23.51 4.48 11.59
C ASN A 167 -23.40 3.03 11.06
N VAL A 168 -23.82 2.05 11.87
CA VAL A 168 -23.81 0.61 11.57
C VAL A 168 -24.57 0.25 10.28
N LYS A 169 -25.62 1.01 9.91
CA LYS A 169 -26.36 0.85 8.64
C LYS A 169 -25.50 1.11 7.40
N ASP A 170 -24.56 2.05 7.46
CA ASP A 170 -23.67 2.37 6.34
C ASP A 170 -22.59 1.29 6.13
N MET A 171 -22.25 0.57 7.21
CA MET A 171 -21.35 -0.58 7.17
C MET A 171 -21.97 -1.74 6.39
N PHE A 172 -23.24 -2.07 6.64
CA PHE A 172 -23.93 -3.16 5.92
C PHE A 172 -24.17 -2.84 4.45
N ASN A 173 -24.47 -1.58 4.11
CA ASN A 173 -24.70 -1.16 2.72
C ASN A 173 -23.43 -1.12 1.86
N LYS A 174 -22.23 -0.99 2.46
CA LYS A 174 -20.95 -1.01 1.74
C LYS A 174 -20.30 -2.40 1.65
N ILE A 175 -20.74 -3.36 2.45
CA ILE A 175 -20.25 -4.75 2.43
C ILE A 175 -21.06 -5.61 1.43
N THR A 176 -22.21 -5.13 0.95
CA THR A 176 -23.16 -5.90 0.12
C THR A 176 -23.30 -5.42 -1.34
N LYS A 177 -22.33 -4.67 -1.88
CA LYS A 177 -22.25 -4.39 -3.32
C LYS A 177 -20.88 -4.71 -3.88
#